data_AF-A0A2E6U8L0-F1
#
_entry.id   AF-A0A2E6U8L0-F1
#
_cell.length_a   1.000
_cell.length_b   1.000
_cell.length_c   1.000
_cell.angle_alpha   90.00
_cell.angle_beta   90.00
_cell.angle_gamma   90.00
#
_symmetry.space_group_name_H-M   'P 1'
#
loop_
_entity.id
_entity.type
_entity.pdbx_description
1 polymer ?
#
loop_
_entity_poly.entity_id
_entity_poly.type
_entity_poly.pdbx_seq_one_letter_code
_entity_poly.pdbx_strand_id
1 'polypeptide(L)' 'MAPETSTVADGSYAPLSRYICMNVNNNDWGLVRGFFEYGFSEAGMDHVADVGYVPLPTPC' A
#
# COMPACT_ATOMS: atom_id res chain seq x y z
N MET A 1 -6.02 10.59 -17.77
CA MET A 1 -6.72 10.02 -16.58
C MET A 1 -6.86 11.13 -15.55
N ALA A 2 -8.02 11.26 -14.89
CA ALA A 2 -8.15 12.17 -13.75
C ALA A 2 -7.45 11.57 -12.51
N PRO A 3 -6.93 12.40 -11.57
CA PRO A 3 -6.40 11.91 -10.31
C PRO A 3 -7.55 11.44 -9.42
N GLU A 4 -7.78 10.13 -9.39
CA GLU A 4 -8.82 9.50 -8.58
C GLU A 4 -8.20 8.29 -7.87
N THR A 5 -8.74 7.91 -6.71
CA THR A 5 -8.22 6.79 -5.92
C THR A 5 -8.10 5.51 -6.76
N SER A 6 -9.09 5.23 -7.61
CA SER A 6 -9.10 4.08 -8.53
C SER A 6 -7.96 4.12 -9.55
N THR A 7 -7.71 5.28 -10.16
CA THR A 7 -6.70 5.44 -11.22
C THR A 7 -5.27 5.48 -10.66
N VAL A 8 -5.12 5.91 -9.41
CA VAL A 8 -3.87 5.80 -8.66
C VAL A 8 -3.61 4.35 -8.25
N ALA A 9 -4.63 3.66 -7.71
CA ALA A 9 -4.53 2.29 -7.22
C ALA A 9 -4.25 1.27 -8.33
N ASP A 10 -4.84 1.44 -9.52
CA ASP A 10 -4.64 0.54 -10.67
C ASP A 10 -3.39 0.88 -11.50
N GLY A 11 -2.69 1.98 -11.17
CA GLY A 11 -1.47 2.43 -11.85
C GLY A 11 -1.71 3.15 -13.18
N SER A 12 -2.94 3.34 -13.64
CA SER A 12 -3.26 4.05 -14.88
C SER A 12 -2.96 5.55 -14.81
N TYR A 13 -2.81 6.10 -13.60
CA TYR A 13 -2.34 7.47 -13.36
C TYR A 13 -0.80 7.64 -13.45
N ALA A 14 -0.08 6.61 -13.90
CA ALA A 14 1.35 6.70 -14.18
C ALA A 14 1.66 7.75 -15.28
N PRO A 15 2.81 8.46 -15.20
CA PRO A 15 3.87 8.31 -14.20
C PRO A 15 3.66 9.14 -12.92
N LEU A 16 2.49 9.77 -12.75
CA LEU A 16 2.22 10.70 -11.65
C LEU A 16 1.83 9.99 -10.34
N SER A 17 1.69 8.67 -10.38
CA SER A 17 1.60 7.79 -9.21
C SER A 17 2.73 6.76 -9.20
N ARG A 18 3.02 6.21 -8.01
CA ARG A 18 3.96 5.10 -7.82
C ARG A 18 3.63 4.32 -6.56
N TYR A 19 4.06 3.07 -6.52
CA TYR A 19 4.09 2.29 -5.29
C TYR A 19 5.19 2.79 -4.33
N ILE A 20 4.90 2.69 -3.04
CA ILE A 20 5.88 2.90 -1.96
C ILE A 20 6.20 1.52 -1.38
N CYS A 21 7.43 1.07 -1.57
CA CYS A 21 7.86 -0.26 -1.15
C CYS A 21 8.52 -0.22 0.23
N MET A 22 8.23 -1.24 1.04
CA MET A 22 8.95 -1.51 2.28
C MET A 22 10.17 -2.39 1.98
N ASN A 23 11.37 -1.95 2.38
CA ASN A 23 12.59 -2.75 2.25
C ASN A 23 12.81 -3.57 3.51
N VAL A 24 13.07 -4.86 3.36
CA VAL A 24 13.23 -5.81 4.47
C VAL A 24 14.53 -6.58 4.32
N ASN A 25 15.20 -6.82 5.46
CA ASN A 25 16.25 -7.82 5.52
C ASN A 25 15.63 -9.22 5.58
N ASN A 26 15.82 -10.03 4.54
CA ASN A 26 15.26 -11.37 4.46
C ASN A 26 15.69 -12.28 5.62
N ASN A 27 16.84 -12.03 6.24
CA ASN A 27 17.32 -12.80 7.40
C ASN A 27 16.48 -12.55 8.67
N ASP A 28 15.78 -11.42 8.73
CA ASP A 28 15.04 -10.95 9.91
C ASP A 28 13.52 -10.94 9.69
N TRP A 29 13.03 -11.65 8.66
CA TRP A 29 11.62 -11.64 8.23
C TRP A 29 10.62 -11.91 9.37
N GLY A 30 10.98 -12.80 10.29
CA GLY A 30 10.15 -13.16 11.44
C GLY A 30 9.87 -11.98 12.39
N LEU A 31 10.79 -11.02 12.52
CA LEU A 31 10.64 -9.86 13.42
C LEU A 31 9.61 -8.86 12.92
N VAL A 32 9.46 -8.75 11.61
CA VAL A 32 8.63 -7.73 10.96
C VAL A 32 7.31 -8.28 10.42
N ARG A 33 7.13 -9.60 10.40
CA ARG A 33 5.93 -10.25 9.84
C ARG A 33 4.62 -9.67 10.40
N GLY A 34 4.53 -9.46 11.71
CA GLY A 34 3.34 -8.88 12.33
C GLY A 34 3.03 -7.45 11.87
N PHE A 35 4.07 -6.67 11.56
CA PHE A 35 3.90 -5.34 10.99
C PHE A 35 3.36 -5.40 9.55
N PHE A 36 3.80 -6.37 8.75
CA PHE A 36 3.24 -6.61 7.41
C PHE A 36 1.79 -7.09 7.47
N GLU A 37 1.49 -8.07 8.33
CA GLU A 37 0.13 -8.58 8.52
C GLU A 37 -0.83 -7.46 8.89
N TYR A 38 -0.42 -6.57 9.82
CA TYR A 38 -1.20 -5.39 10.15
C TYR A 38 -1.27 -4.40 8.98
N GLY A 39 -0.13 -4.08 8.37
CA GLY A 39 -0.04 -3.12 7.27
C GLY A 39 -0.93 -3.49 6.08
N PHE A 40 -1.05 -4.79 5.75
CA PHE A 40 -1.93 -5.30 4.68
C PHE A 40 -3.35 -5.64 5.14
N SER A 41 -3.68 -5.45 6.42
CA SER A 41 -5.05 -5.61 6.91
C SER A 41 -5.92 -4.42 6.53
N GLU A 42 -7.24 -4.57 6.66
CA GLU A 42 -8.21 -3.48 6.46
C GLU A 42 -7.89 -2.28 7.37
N ALA A 43 -7.66 -2.50 8.66
CA ALA A 43 -7.31 -1.44 9.60
C ALA A 43 -5.97 -0.73 9.26
N GLY A 44 -4.99 -1.47 8.74
CA GLY A 44 -3.73 -0.88 8.26
C GLY A 44 -3.94 0.00 7.03
N MET A 45 -4.78 -0.46 6.10
CA MET A 45 -5.16 0.29 4.89
C MET A 45 -6.00 1.53 5.20
N ASP A 46 -6.87 1.49 6.22
CA ASP A 46 -7.61 2.66 6.71
C ASP A 46 -6.64 3.76 7.17
N HIS A 47 -5.60 3.41 7.93
CA HIS A 47 -4.59 4.39 8.34
C HIS A 47 -3.76 4.94 7.18
N VAL A 48 -3.54 4.17 6.12
CA VAL A 48 -2.90 4.68 4.89
C VAL A 48 -3.78 5.75 4.25
N ALA A 49 -5.10 5.53 4.20
CA ALA A 49 -6.06 6.51 3.69
C ALA A 49 -6.13 7.77 4.58
N ASP A 50 -6.12 7.61 5.91
CA ASP A 50 -6.20 8.71 6.88
C ASP A 50 -5.11 9.77 6.68
N VAL A 51 -3.93 9.36 6.21
CA VAL A 51 -2.78 10.26 5.97
C VAL A 51 -2.68 10.74 4.52
N GLY A 52 -3.69 10.44 3.68
CA GLY A 52 -3.79 10.94 2.30
C GLY A 52 -3.09 10.10 1.24
N TYR A 53 -2.66 8.88 1.56
CA TYR A 53 -2.19 7.91 0.57
C TYR A 53 -3.33 7.04 0.06
N VAL A 54 -3.11 6.37 -1.07
CA VAL A 54 -4.09 5.46 -1.66
C VAL A 54 -3.85 4.04 -1.16
N PRO A 55 -4.84 3.41 -0.51
CA PRO A 55 -4.76 2.01 -0.11
C PRO A 55 -4.52 1.06 -1.30
N LEU A 56 -3.89 -0.08 -1.03
CA LEU A 56 -3.68 -1.09 -2.05
C LEU A 56 -5.01 -1.74 -2.47
N PRO A 57 -5.14 -2.17 -3.74
CA PRO A 57 -6.30 -2.93 -4.17
C PRO A 57 -6.41 -4.23 -3.36
N THR A 58 -7.59 -4.50 -2.80
CA THR A 58 -7.87 -5.82 -2.20
C THR A 58 -7.80 -6.90 -3.28
N PRO A 59 -7.13 -8.05 -3.05
CA PRO A 59 -7.15 -9.16 -4.00
C PRO A 59 -8.59 -9.67 -4.19
N CYS A 60 -8.96 -9.95 -5.44
CA CYS A 60 -10.24 -10.55 -5.81
C CYS A 60 -10.46 -11.93 -5.18
#